data_AF-A0A3C1G563-F1
#
_entry.id   AF-A0A3C1G563-F1
#
_cell.length_a   1.000
_cell.length_b   1.000
_cell.length_c   1.000
_cell.angle_alpha   90.00
_cell.angle_beta   90.00
_cell.angle_gamma   90.00
#
_symmetry.space_group_name_H-M   'P 1'
#
loop_
_entity.id
_entity.type
_entity.pdbx_description
1 polymer ?
#
loop_
_entity_poly.entity_id
_entity_poly.type
_entity_poly.pdbx_seq_one_letter_code
_entity_poly.pdbx_strand_id
1 'polypeptide(L)'
;VGTCSGADTDKFEKFGLTPVKAKHVGSPLIKECLANIECKVIDIIQRHNIVVLEGVVAYFDNSRKEKRTVHAIGDGTFVVDGRKLNRREMMKSKLPEGV
;
A
#
# COMPACT_ATOMS: atom_id res chain seq x y z
N VAL A 1 1.10 -13.42 -6.18
CA VAL A 1 1.83 -12.16 -6.49
C VAL A 1 3.14 -12.16 -5.70
N GLY A 2 4.28 -11.81 -6.32
CA GLY A 2 5.60 -11.80 -5.65
C GLY A 2 6.49 -13.04 -5.87
N THR A 3 5.98 -14.09 -6.51
CA THR A 3 6.70 -15.35 -6.79
C THR A 3 6.83 -15.66 -8.30
N CYS A 4 6.40 -14.73 -9.16
CA CYS A 4 6.57 -14.81 -10.61
C CYS A 4 6.86 -13.42 -11.19
N SER A 5 7.47 -13.38 -12.38
CA SER A 5 7.69 -12.13 -13.12
C SER A 5 6.38 -11.62 -13.74
N GLY A 6 6.32 -10.32 -14.05
CA GLY A 6 5.26 -9.74 -14.87
C GLY A 6 5.66 -9.60 -16.33
N ALA A 7 6.92 -9.91 -16.67
CA ALA A 7 7.43 -9.85 -18.04
C ALA A 7 6.77 -10.89 -18.96
N ASP A 8 6.33 -12.00 -18.38
CA ASP A 8 5.79 -13.19 -19.06
C ASP A 8 4.41 -13.62 -18.51
N THR A 9 3.87 -12.86 -17.56
CA THR A 9 2.63 -13.23 -16.85
C THR A 9 1.78 -11.98 -16.60
N ASP A 10 0.54 -11.97 -17.10
CA ASP A 10 -0.47 -11.04 -16.60
C ASP A 10 -0.84 -11.42 -15.16
N LYS A 11 -0.39 -10.60 -14.21
CA LYS A 11 -0.62 -10.83 -12.78
C LYS A 11 -2.03 -10.44 -12.35
N PHE A 12 -2.72 -9.55 -13.06
CA PHE A 12 -4.11 -9.22 -12.74
C PHE A 12 -4.99 -10.43 -13.05
N GLU A 13 -4.84 -10.98 -14.26
CA GLU A 13 -5.59 -12.17 -14.68
C GLU A 13 -5.24 -13.40 -13.80
N LYS A 14 -3.95 -13.73 -13.69
CA LYS A 14 -3.50 -14.95 -12.97
C LYS A 14 -3.93 -15.00 -11.51
N PHE A 15 -4.04 -13.85 -10.85
CA PHE A 15 -4.38 -13.77 -9.42
C PHE A 15 -5.79 -13.23 -9.16
N GLY A 16 -6.60 -13.02 -10.20
CA GLY A 16 -7.99 -12.54 -10.09
C GLY A 16 -8.10 -11.16 -9.44
N LEU A 17 -7.19 -10.25 -9.79
CA LEU A 17 -7.19 -8.86 -9.28
C LEU A 17 -7.85 -7.93 -10.29
N THR A 18 -8.63 -6.97 -9.79
CA THR A 18 -9.34 -6.01 -10.64
C THR A 18 -8.56 -4.69 -10.71
N PRO A 19 -8.00 -4.30 -11.87
CA PRO A 19 -7.40 -2.99 -12.04
C PRO A 19 -8.49 -1.91 -12.07
N VAL A 20 -8.26 -0.82 -11.34
CA VAL A 20 -9.15 0.36 -11.32
C VAL A 20 -8.36 1.57 -11.79
N LYS A 21 -8.98 2.41 -12.63
CA LYS A 21 -8.35 3.62 -13.15
C LYS A 21 -8.03 4.59 -12.01
N ALA A 22 -6.76 4.97 -11.89
CA ALA A 22 -6.29 6.02 -10.99
C ALA A 22 -6.73 7.42 -11.48
N LYS A 23 -6.74 8.40 -10.56
CA LYS A 23 -7.19 9.76 -10.86
C LYS A 23 -6.05 10.68 -11.30
N HIS A 24 -4.87 10.55 -10.72
CA HIS A 24 -3.74 11.47 -10.89
C HIS A 24 -2.51 10.83 -11.57
N VAL A 25 -2.48 9.51 -11.74
CA VAL A 25 -1.37 8.75 -12.35
C VAL A 25 -1.87 7.74 -13.38
N GLY A 26 -0.96 7.25 -14.24
CA GLY A 26 -1.28 6.23 -15.25
C GLY A 26 -1.31 4.79 -14.71
N SER A 27 -0.68 4.54 -13.57
CA SER A 27 -0.69 3.22 -12.91
C SER A 27 -2.07 2.91 -12.32
N PRO A 28 -2.60 1.68 -12.48
CA PRO A 28 -3.90 1.32 -11.94
C PRO A 28 -3.85 1.11 -10.42
N LEU A 29 -4.99 1.32 -9.76
CA LEU A 29 -5.26 0.86 -8.39
C LEU A 29 -5.69 -0.61 -8.42
N ILE A 30 -5.63 -1.29 -7.27
CA ILE A 30 -6.14 -2.66 -7.11
C ILE A 30 -7.40 -2.61 -6.24
N LYS A 31 -8.54 -3.04 -6.80
CA LYS A 31 -9.86 -2.98 -6.13
C LYS A 31 -9.90 -3.77 -4.82
N GLU A 32 -9.21 -4.92 -4.80
CA GLU A 32 -9.22 -5.86 -3.68
C GLU A 32 -8.29 -5.42 -2.53
N CYS A 33 -7.49 -4.36 -2.69
CA CYS A 33 -6.63 -3.83 -1.63
C CYS A 33 -7.42 -2.96 -0.63
N LEU A 34 -7.08 -3.05 0.66
CA LEU A 34 -7.67 -2.20 1.71
C LEU A 34 -7.41 -0.71 1.46
N ALA A 35 -6.22 -0.41 0.94
CA ALA A 35 -5.76 0.93 0.67
C ALA A 35 -4.95 0.94 -0.62
N ASN A 36 -5.00 2.05 -1.33
CA ASN A 36 -4.14 2.35 -2.48
C ASN A 36 -3.58 3.75 -2.29
N ILE A 37 -2.35 3.98 -2.74
CA ILE A 37 -1.72 5.31 -2.72
C ILE A 37 -1.22 5.59 -4.13
N GLU A 38 -1.69 6.69 -4.71
CA GLU A 38 -1.15 7.17 -5.98
C GLU A 38 0.11 7.97 -5.72
N CYS A 39 1.18 7.62 -6.42
CA CYS A 39 2.50 8.20 -6.20
C CYS A 39 3.13 8.66 -7.53
N LYS A 40 3.88 9.76 -7.48
CA LYS A 40 4.78 10.18 -8.55
C LYS A 40 6.23 9.92 -8.14
N VAL A 41 7.05 9.45 -9.08
CA VAL A 41 8.50 9.33 -8.85
C VAL A 41 9.09 10.73 -8.84
N ILE A 42 9.79 11.08 -7.76
CA ILE A 42 10.47 12.37 -7.62
C ILE A 42 11.99 12.25 -7.58
N ASP A 43 12.52 11.06 -7.25
CA ASP A 43 13.95 10.78 -7.31
C ASP A 43 14.23 9.27 -7.42
N ILE A 44 15.39 8.90 -7.95
CA ILE A 44 15.88 7.53 -7.99
C ILE A 44 17.36 7.49 -7.60
N ILE A 45 17.63 6.93 -6.42
CA ILE A 45 18.99 6.70 -5.93
C ILE A 45 19.50 5.37 -6.50
N GLN A 46 19.98 5.43 -7.74
CA GLN A 46 20.36 4.26 -8.55
C GLN A 46 21.32 3.30 -7.82
N ARG A 47 22.32 3.84 -7.11
CA ARG A 47 23.32 3.02 -6.38
C ARG A 47 22.70 2.01 -5.41
N HIS A 48 21.54 2.34 -4.85
CA HIS A 48 20.87 1.53 -3.82
C HIS A 48 19.54 0.95 -4.29
N ASN A 49 19.15 1.17 -5.54
CA ASN A 49 17.82 0.82 -6.07
C ASN A 49 16.67 1.39 -5.21
N ILE A 50 16.86 2.59 -4.66
CA ILE A 50 15.83 3.28 -3.87
C ILE A 50 15.07 4.23 -4.81
N VAL A 51 13.75 4.10 -4.83
CA VAL A 51 12.84 5.01 -5.55
C VAL A 51 12.12 5.89 -4.53
N VAL A 52 12.23 7.21 -4.70
CA VAL A 52 11.56 8.18 -3.83
C VAL A 52 10.24 8.61 -4.48
N LEU A 53 9.16 8.51 -3.71
CA LEU A 53 7.80 8.71 -4.17
C LEU A 53 7.14 9.89 -3.45
N GLU A 54 6.50 10.78 -4.20
CA GLU A 54 5.55 11.77 -3.69
C GLU A 54 4.15 11.16 -3.69
N GLY A 55 3.54 11.00 -2.51
CA GLY A 55 2.15 10.55 -2.37
C GLY A 55 1.16 11.66 -2.71
N VAL A 56 0.40 11.49 -3.79
CA VAL A 56 -0.54 12.49 -4.30
C VAL A 56 -1.92 12.36 -3.64
N VAL A 57 -2.38 11.12 -3.47
CA VAL A 57 -3.67 10.82 -2.83
C VAL A 57 -3.64 9.41 -2.26
N ALA A 58 -4.29 9.24 -1.11
CA ALA A 58 -4.50 7.94 -0.49
C ALA A 58 -6.00 7.59 -0.49
N TYR A 59 -6.29 6.33 -0.82
CA TYR A 59 -7.61 5.73 -0.78
C TYR A 59 -7.66 4.70 0.32
N PHE A 60 -8.78 4.61 1.03
CA PHE A 60 -9.03 3.58 2.02
C PHE A 60 -10.45 3.04 1.88
N ASP A 61 -10.61 1.74 1.71
CA ASP A 61 -11.91 1.10 1.68
C ASP A 61 -12.46 0.94 3.10
N ASN A 62 -13.27 1.92 3.51
CA ASN A 62 -13.90 1.91 4.82
C ASN A 62 -14.99 0.84 4.96
N SER A 63 -15.52 0.33 3.85
CA SER A 63 -16.61 -0.65 3.82
C SER A 63 -16.13 -2.08 4.14
N ARG A 64 -14.83 -2.33 3.99
CA ARG A 64 -14.19 -3.62 4.33
C ARG A 64 -14.37 -3.98 5.80
N LYS A 65 -14.84 -5.21 6.05
CA LYS A 65 -14.84 -5.81 7.39
C LYS A 65 -13.42 -6.18 7.84
N GLU A 66 -12.66 -6.85 6.97
CA GLU A 66 -11.27 -7.21 7.25
C GLU A 66 -10.34 -6.02 6.97
N LYS A 67 -9.70 -5.52 8.04
CA LYS A 67 -8.79 -4.37 8.01
C LYS A 67 -7.39 -4.69 8.52
N ARG A 68 -7.13 -5.93 8.95
CA ARG A 68 -5.80 -6.36 9.38
C ARG A 68 -4.87 -6.39 8.17
N THR A 69 -3.67 -5.88 8.36
CA THR A 69 -2.58 -5.95 7.39
C THR A 69 -1.64 -7.09 7.73
N VAL A 70 -0.81 -7.47 6.77
CA VAL A 70 0.24 -8.47 6.93
C VAL A 70 1.61 -7.80 6.86
N HIS A 71 2.52 -8.24 7.72
CA HIS A 71 3.89 -7.73 7.83
C HIS A 71 4.83 -8.87 7.45
N ALA A 72 5.57 -8.71 6.35
CA ALA A 72 6.58 -9.69 5.96
C ALA A 72 7.72 -9.70 6.98
N ILE A 73 8.17 -10.88 7.39
CA ILE A 73 9.27 -11.05 8.37
C ILE A 73 10.44 -11.88 7.82
N GLY A 74 10.43 -12.21 6.52
CA GLY A 74 11.46 -13.01 5.86
C GLY A 74 11.02 -14.44 5.52
N ASP A 75 11.76 -15.10 4.63
CA ASP A 75 11.58 -16.52 4.28
C ASP A 75 10.16 -16.94 3.86
N GLY A 76 9.41 -16.01 3.27
CA GLY A 76 8.03 -16.25 2.87
C GLY A 76 7.02 -16.29 4.04
N THR A 77 7.42 -15.81 5.22
CA THR A 77 6.57 -15.77 6.43
C THR A 77 6.09 -14.37 6.76
N PHE A 78 4.92 -14.30 7.40
CA PHE A 78 4.18 -13.05 7.65
C PHE A 78 3.54 -13.05 9.04
N VAL A 79 3.45 -11.87 9.65
CA VAL A 79 2.66 -11.63 10.86
C VAL A 79 1.42 -10.82 10.50
N VAL A 80 0.27 -11.20 11.01
CA VAL A 80 -0.99 -10.46 10.84
C VAL A 80 -1.15 -9.46 11.99
N ASP A 81 -1.70 -8.27 11.72
CA ASP A 81 -2.02 -7.29 12.76
C ASP A 81 -2.73 -7.91 13.97
N GLY A 82 -2.17 -7.66 15.14
CA GLY A 82 -2.72 -8.08 16.43
C GLY A 82 -3.45 -6.95 17.15
N ARG A 83 -3.19 -6.81 18.46
CA ARG A 83 -3.84 -5.81 19.31
C ARG A 83 -3.40 -4.39 18.95
N LYS A 84 -4.36 -3.49 18.70
CA LYS A 84 -4.11 -2.04 18.57
C LYS A 84 -3.99 -1.39 19.94
N LEU A 85 -2.92 -0.62 20.15
CA LEU A 85 -2.74 0.24 21.32
C LEU A 85 -3.13 1.68 20.97
N ASN A 86 -3.89 2.36 21.83
CA ASN A 86 -4.25 3.76 21.64
C ASN A 86 -3.38 4.66 22.52
N ARG A 87 -2.53 5.48 21.90
CA ARG A 87 -1.65 6.46 22.56
C ARG A 87 -1.95 7.89 22.14
N ARG A 88 -3.16 8.14 21.62
CA ARG A 88 -3.54 9.44 21.07
C ARG A 88 -3.35 10.58 22.06
N GLU A 89 -3.66 10.35 23.34
CA GLU A 89 -3.48 11.36 24.38
C GLU A 89 -2.03 11.79 24.58
N MET A 90 -1.10 10.83 24.60
CA MET A 90 0.33 11.13 24.74
C MET A 90 0.90 11.84 23.51
N MET A 91 0.29 11.62 22.34
CA MET A 91 0.72 12.18 21.05
C MET A 91 0.02 13.49 20.69
N LYS A 92 -0.79 14.09 21.58
CA LYS A 92 -1.58 15.31 21.28
C LYS A 92 -0.75 16.42 20.62
N SER A 93 0.50 16.64 21.05
CA SER A 93 1.38 17.68 20.50
C SER A 93 1.93 17.40 19.09
N LYS A 94 1.68 16.21 18.54
CA LYS A 94 2.17 15.76 17.22
C LYS A 94 1.03 15.49 16.23
N LEU A 95 -0.22 15.53 16.67
CA LEU A 95 -1.37 15.33 15.81
C LEU A 95 -1.71 16.65 15.10
N PRO A 96 -2.07 16.60 13.80
CA PRO A 96 -2.59 17.78 13.11
C PRO A 96 -3.87 18.30 13.78
N GLU A 97 -4.16 19.58 13.63
CA GLU A 97 -5.43 20.15 14.09
C GLU A 97 -6.61 19.43 13.43
N GLY A 98 -7.63 19.10 14.22
CA GLY A 98 -8.83 18.40 13.76
C GLY A 98 -8.68 16.89 13.56
N VAL A 99 -7.49 16.31 13.79
CA VAL A 99 -7.26 14.86 13.71
C VAL A 99 -7.48 14.16 15.02
#